data_AF-A0AAW2MIU2-F1
#
_entry.id   AF-A0AAW2MIU2-F1
#
_cell.length_a   1.000
_cell.length_b   1.000
_cell.length_c   1.000
_cell.angle_alpha   90.00
_cell.angle_beta   90.00
_cell.angle_gamma   90.00
#
_symmetry.space_group_name_H-M   'P 1'
#
loop_
_entity.id
_entity.type
_entity.pdbx_description
1 polymer ?
#
loop_
_entity_poly.entity_id
_entity_poly.type
_entity_poly.pdbx_seq_one_letter_code
_entity_poly.pdbx_strand_id
1 'polypeptide(L)'
;MSGQNQRLNVVPTVTMLGVMKARLVGATRGHALLKKKSDALTVQFRQILKKIENVQSAALKVRSRQENVAGVKLPKFEYFIDGETKNDLTGLARGGQQIQACRAAYVKSIELLVELATLQTSFLTLDEAIKTTNRRVNALENVVKPRIENTITYIKGELDELEREDFFRLKKIQGYKRREVEKQREAAKAYAEEQLAEDIALKRGIFHHFSS
;
A
#
# COMPACT_ATOMS: atom_id res chain seq x y z
N MET A 1 -39.20 9.41 -19.14
CA MET A 1 -40.28 8.50 -18.70
C MET A 1 -39.66 7.16 -18.33
N SER A 2 -39.52 6.85 -17.05
CA SER A 2 -38.97 5.57 -16.58
C SER A 2 -39.55 5.21 -15.21
N GLY A 3 -40.07 3.99 -15.08
CA GLY A 3 -40.17 3.29 -13.78
C GLY A 3 -41.45 3.43 -12.95
N GLN A 4 -42.57 3.93 -13.47
CA GLN A 4 -43.77 4.23 -12.65
C GLN A 4 -44.47 3.04 -11.97
N ASN A 5 -44.02 1.79 -12.14
CA ASN A 5 -44.72 0.62 -11.55
C ASN A 5 -43.83 -0.49 -10.98
N GLN A 6 -42.55 -0.22 -10.69
CA GLN A 6 -41.70 -1.20 -10.00
C GLN A 6 -41.87 -1.08 -8.48
N ARG A 7 -42.87 -1.79 -7.95
CA ARG A 7 -43.05 -1.98 -6.50
C ARG A 7 -42.00 -2.95 -5.96
N LEU A 8 -41.47 -2.66 -4.77
CA LEU A 8 -40.55 -3.56 -4.06
C LEU A 8 -41.31 -4.83 -3.66
N ASN A 9 -40.72 -6.01 -3.90
CA ASN A 9 -41.30 -7.28 -3.48
C ASN A 9 -41.12 -7.47 -1.97
N VAL A 10 -42.16 -7.14 -1.19
CA VAL A 10 -42.16 -7.28 0.26
C VAL A 10 -43.49 -7.84 0.76
N VAL A 11 -43.43 -8.70 1.78
CA VAL A 11 -44.61 -9.31 2.40
C VAL A 11 -45.42 -8.21 3.13
N PRO A 12 -46.73 -8.09 2.89
CA PRO A 12 -47.55 -7.02 3.45
C PRO A 12 -47.87 -7.28 4.93
N THR A 13 -46.93 -6.93 5.81
CA THR A 13 -47.10 -6.98 7.27
C THR A 13 -47.03 -5.57 7.89
N VAL A 14 -47.62 -5.38 9.07
CA VAL A 14 -47.63 -4.09 9.79
C VAL A 14 -46.21 -3.60 10.09
N THR A 15 -45.30 -4.52 10.42
CA THR A 15 -43.87 -4.22 10.62
C THR A 15 -43.21 -3.73 9.33
N MET A 16 -43.49 -4.37 8.19
CA MET A 16 -42.96 -3.95 6.89
C MET A 16 -43.51 -2.60 6.43
N LEU A 17 -44.78 -2.29 6.75
CA LEU A 17 -45.36 -0.97 6.50
C LEU A 17 -44.62 0.13 7.28
N GLY A 18 -44.26 -0.13 8.54
CA GLY A 18 -43.44 0.78 9.35
C GLY A 18 -42.04 1.00 8.75
N VAL A 19 -41.36 -0.08 8.33
CA VAL A 19 -40.04 -0.01 7.68
C VAL A 19 -40.09 0.78 6.37
N MET A 20 -41.13 0.58 5.55
CA MET A 20 -41.29 1.30 4.28
C MET A 20 -41.59 2.80 4.50
N LYS A 21 -42.42 3.16 5.49
CA LYS A 21 -42.65 4.57 5.85
C LYS A 21 -41.37 5.24 6.35
N ALA A 22 -40.58 4.57 7.19
CA ALA A 22 -39.30 5.09 7.66
C ALA A 22 -38.30 5.28 6.50
N ARG A 23 -38.21 4.32 5.57
CA ARG A 23 -37.39 4.44 4.35
C ARG A 23 -37.85 5.58 3.45
N LEU A 24 -39.15 5.78 3.29
CA LEU A 24 -39.70 6.88 2.49
C LEU A 24 -39.34 8.25 3.09
N VAL A 25 -39.45 8.42 4.41
CA VAL A 25 -39.04 9.66 5.10
C VAL A 25 -37.53 9.90 5.00
N GLY A 26 -36.71 8.84 5.11
CA GLY A 26 -35.27 8.93 4.89
C GLY A 26 -34.92 9.32 3.45
N ALA A 27 -35.59 8.74 2.45
CA ALA A 27 -35.38 9.03 1.04
C ALA A 27 -35.82 10.45 0.66
N THR A 28 -36.95 10.95 1.17
CA THR A 28 -37.41 12.32 0.90
C THR A 28 -36.48 13.37 1.52
N ARG A 29 -36.00 13.14 2.76
CA ARG A 29 -34.99 14.00 3.40
C ARG A 29 -33.66 13.94 2.66
N GLY A 30 -33.20 12.74 2.28
CA GLY A 30 -32.00 12.54 1.47
C GLY A 30 -32.07 13.27 0.12
N HIS A 31 -33.20 13.15 -0.58
CA HIS A 31 -33.43 13.88 -1.84
C HIS A 31 -33.39 15.39 -1.65
N ALA A 32 -34.04 15.93 -0.61
CA ALA A 32 -34.01 17.37 -0.34
C ALA A 32 -32.60 17.89 -0.04
N LEU A 33 -31.80 17.12 0.71
CA LEU A 33 -30.40 17.45 0.99
C LEU A 33 -29.54 17.41 -0.27
N LEU A 34 -29.69 16.35 -1.08
CA LEU A 34 -28.95 16.20 -2.33
C LEU A 34 -29.34 17.25 -3.35
N LYS A 35 -30.62 17.64 -3.43
CA LYS A 35 -31.09 18.72 -4.31
C LYS A 35 -30.49 20.06 -3.90
N LYS A 36 -30.50 20.40 -2.61
CA LYS A 36 -29.82 21.62 -2.10
C LYS A 36 -28.32 21.63 -2.42
N LYS A 37 -27.64 20.48 -2.27
CA LYS A 37 -26.22 20.35 -2.65
C LYS A 37 -26.03 20.54 -4.16
N SER A 38 -26.89 19.93 -4.98
CA SER A 38 -26.86 20.08 -6.45
C SER A 38 -27.10 21.52 -6.89
N ASP A 39 -28.06 22.21 -6.28
CA ASP A 39 -28.37 23.61 -6.59
C ASP A 39 -27.21 24.53 -6.19
N ALA A 40 -26.62 24.31 -5.00
CA ALA A 40 -25.43 25.04 -4.55
C ALA A 40 -24.23 24.80 -5.48
N LEU A 41 -23.99 23.55 -5.89
CA LEU A 41 -22.95 23.22 -6.86
C LEU A 41 -23.21 23.87 -8.22
N THR A 42 -24.46 23.93 -8.67
CA THR A 42 -24.84 24.60 -9.92
C THR A 42 -24.57 26.10 -9.87
N VAL A 43 -24.82 26.75 -8.72
CA VAL A 43 -24.49 28.17 -8.52
C VAL A 43 -22.97 28.38 -8.53
N GLN A 44 -22.22 27.55 -7.82
CA GLN A 44 -20.75 27.60 -7.84
C GLN A 44 -20.21 27.37 -9.26
N PHE A 45 -20.76 26.42 -10.00
CA PHE A 45 -20.39 26.16 -11.38
C PHE A 45 -20.66 27.38 -12.29
N ARG A 46 -21.82 28.04 -12.17
CA ARG A 46 -22.10 29.28 -12.91
C ARG A 46 -21.15 30.42 -12.54
N GLN A 47 -20.80 30.57 -11.26
CA GLN A 47 -19.82 31.57 -10.83
C GLN A 47 -18.43 31.31 -11.43
N ILE A 48 -18.02 30.04 -11.49
CA ILE A 48 -16.76 29.63 -12.14
C ILE A 48 -16.82 29.91 -13.64
N LEU A 49 -17.92 29.59 -14.32
CA LEU A 49 -18.09 29.90 -15.75
C LEU A 49 -17.96 31.41 -16.03
N LYS A 50 -18.61 32.25 -15.22
CA LYS A 50 -18.49 33.71 -15.35
C LYS A 50 -17.06 34.21 -15.10
N LYS A 51 -16.34 33.62 -14.15
CA LYS A 51 -14.91 33.91 -13.94
C LYS A 51 -14.07 33.50 -15.15
N ILE A 52 -14.35 32.33 -15.75
CA ILE A 52 -13.65 31.85 -16.95
C ILE A 52 -13.90 32.77 -18.15
N GLU A 53 -15.14 33.20 -18.37
CA GLU A 53 -15.51 34.14 -19.44
C GLU A 53 -14.79 35.49 -19.27
N ASN A 54 -14.77 36.04 -18.06
CA ASN A 54 -14.01 37.26 -17.76
C ASN A 54 -12.50 37.08 -18.02
N VAL A 55 -11.93 35.92 -17.69
CA VAL A 55 -10.51 35.60 -17.96
C VAL A 55 -10.22 35.51 -19.46
N GLN A 56 -11.18 35.11 -20.30
CA GLN A 56 -10.99 35.12 -21.76
C GLN A 56 -10.84 36.55 -22.32
N SER A 57 -11.49 37.53 -21.70
CA SER A 57 -11.38 38.96 -22.05
C SER A 57 -10.18 39.69 -21.44
N ALA A 58 -9.39 39.03 -20.57
CA ALA A 58 -8.26 39.64 -19.90
C ALA A 58 -7.07 39.84 -20.86
N ALA A 59 -6.44 41.02 -20.78
CA ALA A 59 -5.25 41.35 -21.59
C ALA A 59 -3.98 40.58 -21.18
N LEU A 60 -3.93 40.10 -19.92
CA LEU A 60 -2.81 39.36 -19.36
C LEU A 60 -3.35 38.02 -18.88
N LYS A 61 -2.87 36.93 -19.48
CA LYS A 61 -3.32 35.57 -19.22
C LYS A 61 -2.16 34.74 -18.68
N VAL A 62 -2.48 33.71 -17.91
CA VAL A 62 -1.48 32.78 -17.36
C VAL A 62 -1.72 31.41 -17.95
N ARG A 63 -0.67 30.83 -18.53
CA ARG A 63 -0.66 29.48 -19.07
C ARG A 63 -0.04 28.55 -18.04
N SER A 64 -0.69 27.42 -17.78
CA SER A 64 -0.08 26.34 -16.99
C SER A 64 0.59 25.34 -17.91
N ARG A 65 1.84 25.01 -17.61
CA ARG A 65 2.63 23.93 -18.20
C ARG A 65 2.91 22.89 -17.12
N GLN A 66 2.90 21.62 -17.47
CA GLN A 66 3.32 20.56 -16.54
C GLN A 66 4.78 20.20 -16.81
N GLU A 67 5.59 20.16 -15.76
CA GLU A 67 6.97 19.67 -15.77
C GLU A 67 7.06 18.46 -14.86
N ASN A 68 7.78 17.42 -15.28
CA ASN A 68 7.96 16.23 -14.45
C ASN A 68 9.31 16.32 -13.73
N VAL A 69 9.29 16.34 -12.40
CA VAL A 69 10.50 16.34 -11.58
C VAL A 69 10.38 15.22 -10.56
N ALA A 70 11.34 14.29 -10.58
CA ALA A 70 11.39 13.14 -9.66
C ALA A 70 10.10 12.29 -9.62
N GLY A 71 9.39 12.17 -10.73
CA GLY A 71 8.14 11.40 -10.83
C GLY A 71 6.89 12.14 -10.34
N VAL A 72 7.03 13.39 -9.90
CA VAL A 72 5.93 14.29 -9.52
C VAL A 72 5.70 15.31 -10.64
N LYS A 73 4.45 15.42 -11.12
CA LYS A 73 4.06 16.40 -12.14
C LYS A 73 3.81 17.76 -11.48
N LEU A 74 4.74 18.69 -11.66
CA LEU A 74 4.68 20.04 -11.12
C LEU A 74 4.05 21.00 -12.14
N PRO A 75 3.08 21.82 -11.73
CA PRO A 75 2.57 22.89 -12.57
C PRO A 75 3.53 24.09 -12.54
N LYS A 76 4.08 24.45 -13.70
CA LYS A 76 4.71 25.74 -13.96
C LYS A 76 3.69 26.71 -14.54
N PHE A 77 3.69 27.95 -14.10
CA PHE A 77 2.87 29.00 -14.70
C PHE A 77 3.75 29.97 -15.48
N GLU A 78 3.38 30.22 -16.73
CA GLU A 78 4.02 31.20 -17.62
C GLU A 78 2.99 32.30 -17.91
N TYR A 79 3.36 33.57 -17.79
CA TYR A 79 2.47 34.65 -18.18
C TYR A 79 2.58 34.89 -19.70
N PHE A 80 1.45 35.19 -20.33
CA PHE A 80 1.41 35.56 -21.74
C PHE A 80 0.46 36.73 -21.95
N ILE A 81 0.87 37.67 -22.79
CA ILE A 81 0.05 38.83 -23.19
C ILE A 81 -0.58 38.46 -24.53
N ASP A 82 -1.90 38.38 -24.56
CA ASP A 82 -2.67 38.00 -25.74
C ASP A 82 -3.77 39.05 -25.94
N GLY A 83 -3.42 40.08 -26.70
CA GLY A 83 -4.31 41.18 -27.08
C GLY A 83 -3.63 42.54 -27.15
N GLU A 84 -4.08 43.37 -28.09
CA GLU A 84 -3.86 44.81 -28.06
C GLU A 84 -4.62 45.40 -26.88
N THR A 85 -3.96 46.28 -26.13
CA THR A 85 -4.62 46.93 -25.00
C THR A 85 -5.59 47.97 -25.52
N LYS A 86 -6.89 47.69 -25.46
CA LYS A 86 -7.94 48.69 -25.70
C LYS A 86 -7.98 49.69 -24.55
N ASN A 87 -7.00 50.58 -24.46
CA ASN A 87 -6.95 51.69 -23.50
C ASN A 87 -6.46 52.97 -24.20
N ASP A 88 -7.04 53.28 -25.36
CA ASP A 88 -6.71 54.48 -26.13
C ASP A 88 -7.12 55.79 -25.42
N LEU A 89 -7.90 55.70 -24.32
CA LEU A 89 -8.45 56.85 -23.59
C LEU A 89 -7.79 57.13 -22.22
N THR A 90 -6.71 56.43 -21.83
CA THR A 90 -6.11 56.64 -20.48
C THR A 90 -4.94 57.62 -20.46
N GLY A 91 -4.79 58.48 -21.48
CA GLY A 91 -3.60 59.32 -21.66
C GLY A 91 -3.80 60.74 -22.20
N LEU A 92 -5.04 61.24 -22.32
CA LEU A 92 -5.29 62.53 -23.00
C LEU A 92 -4.80 63.78 -22.26
N ALA A 93 -4.38 63.69 -21.00
CA ALA A 93 -3.93 64.82 -20.19
C ALA A 93 -2.58 64.55 -19.51
N ARG A 94 -2.04 65.54 -18.78
CA ARG A 94 -0.76 65.47 -18.04
C ARG A 94 -0.64 64.30 -17.04
N GLY A 95 -1.74 63.62 -16.69
CA GLY A 95 -1.75 62.43 -15.82
C GLY A 95 -1.52 61.10 -16.55
N GLY A 96 -1.54 61.08 -17.89
CA GLY A 96 -1.36 59.87 -18.68
C GLY A 96 0.00 59.20 -18.49
N GLN A 97 1.05 60.00 -18.33
CA GLN A 97 2.42 59.50 -18.13
C GLN A 97 2.56 58.75 -16.80
N GLN A 98 1.96 59.25 -15.73
CA GLN A 98 1.96 58.62 -14.42
C GLN A 98 1.13 57.33 -14.43
N ILE A 99 0.01 57.30 -15.16
CA ILE A 99 -0.82 56.09 -15.32
C ILE A 99 -0.05 55.01 -16.08
N GLN A 100 0.68 55.36 -17.15
CA GLN A 100 1.52 54.40 -17.88
C GLN A 100 2.69 53.89 -17.02
N ALA A 101 3.34 54.76 -16.24
CA ALA A 101 4.40 54.35 -15.31
C ALA A 101 3.87 53.40 -14.22
N CYS A 102 2.70 53.70 -13.66
CA CYS A 102 2.03 52.82 -12.70
C CYS A 102 1.66 51.47 -13.32
N ARG A 103 1.14 51.48 -14.55
CA ARG A 103 0.82 50.26 -15.30
C ARG A 103 2.06 49.40 -15.54
N ALA A 104 3.18 50.01 -15.93
CA ALA A 104 4.44 49.29 -16.13
C ALA A 104 4.95 48.65 -14.82
N ALA A 105 4.84 49.36 -13.69
CA ALA A 105 5.17 48.80 -12.38
C ALA A 105 4.24 47.64 -12.01
N TYR A 106 2.94 47.77 -12.29
CA TYR A 106 1.95 46.74 -11.99
C TYR A 106 2.14 45.47 -12.82
N VAL A 107 2.49 45.58 -14.10
CA VAL A 107 2.82 44.41 -14.95
C VAL A 107 4.03 43.65 -14.39
N LYS A 108 5.08 44.37 -13.95
CA LYS A 108 6.24 43.75 -13.29
C LYS A 108 5.86 43.07 -11.97
N SER A 109 4.94 43.65 -11.20
CA SER A 109 4.44 43.01 -9.98
C SER A 109 3.63 41.74 -10.28
N ILE A 110 2.83 41.73 -11.35
CA ILE A 110 2.10 40.54 -11.77
C ILE A 110 3.06 39.42 -12.19
N GLU A 111 4.12 39.73 -12.92
CA GLU A 111 5.17 38.78 -13.29
C GLU A 111 5.77 38.10 -12.04
N LEU A 112 6.20 38.89 -11.06
CA LEU A 112 6.72 38.37 -9.78
C LEU A 112 5.68 37.54 -9.01
N LEU A 113 4.40 37.94 -9.04
CA LEU A 113 3.33 37.18 -8.39
C LEU A 113 3.08 35.83 -9.07
N VAL A 114 3.18 35.76 -10.40
CA VAL A 114 3.03 34.50 -11.16
C VAL A 114 4.20 33.55 -10.89
N GLU A 115 5.42 34.09 -10.80
CA GLU A 115 6.60 33.31 -10.37
C GLU A 115 6.44 32.79 -8.94
N LEU A 116 6.02 33.64 -8.00
CA LEU A 116 5.77 33.24 -6.61
C LEU A 116 4.67 32.16 -6.52
N ALA A 117 3.57 32.32 -7.26
CA ALA A 117 2.48 31.35 -7.29
C ALA A 117 2.93 29.99 -7.85
N THR A 118 3.83 30.01 -8.85
CA THR A 118 4.46 28.78 -9.39
C THR A 118 5.26 28.05 -8.33
N LEU A 119 6.11 28.77 -7.59
CA LEU A 119 6.90 28.18 -6.51
C LEU A 119 6.03 27.65 -5.37
N GLN A 120 5.03 28.42 -4.93
CA GLN A 120 4.11 28.01 -3.86
C GLN A 120 3.32 26.75 -4.23
N THR A 121 2.77 26.70 -5.45
CA THR A 121 2.01 25.53 -5.90
C THR A 121 2.91 24.32 -6.02
N SER A 122 4.12 24.49 -6.58
CA SER A 122 5.13 23.43 -6.67
C SER A 122 5.50 22.91 -5.28
N PHE A 123 5.73 23.79 -4.31
CA PHE A 123 6.05 23.42 -2.94
C PHE A 123 4.95 22.59 -2.28
N LEU A 124 3.68 23.00 -2.41
CA LEU A 124 2.55 22.24 -1.84
C LEU A 124 2.42 20.85 -2.47
N THR A 125 2.55 20.75 -3.80
CA THR A 125 2.47 19.44 -4.49
C THR A 125 3.64 18.52 -4.12
N LEU A 126 4.85 19.07 -3.95
CA LEU A 126 6.01 18.32 -3.49
C LEU A 126 5.87 17.88 -2.03
N ASP A 127 5.39 18.76 -1.14
CA ASP A 127 5.17 18.43 0.27
C ASP A 127 4.17 17.28 0.43
N GLU A 128 3.08 17.28 -0.35
CA GLU A 128 2.13 16.16 -0.36
C GLU A 128 2.80 14.86 -0.86
N ALA A 129 3.56 14.92 -1.94
CA ALA A 129 4.29 13.77 -2.48
C ALA A 129 5.32 13.22 -1.46
N ILE A 130 6.05 14.09 -0.77
CA ILE A 130 6.99 13.71 0.28
C ILE A 130 6.25 13.06 1.45
N LYS A 131 5.13 13.64 1.92
CA LYS A 131 4.32 13.06 3.01
C LYS A 131 3.80 11.68 2.66
N THR A 132 3.29 11.47 1.44
CA THR A 132 2.82 10.15 1.01
C THR A 132 3.96 9.14 0.93
N THR A 133 5.14 9.56 0.45
CA THR A 133 6.35 8.72 0.39
C THR A 133 6.83 8.36 1.78
N ASN A 134 6.95 9.33 2.69
CA ASN A 134 7.34 9.11 4.09
C ASN A 134 6.37 8.17 4.81
N ARG A 135 5.05 8.30 4.58
CA ARG A 135 4.07 7.35 5.13
C ARG A 135 4.29 5.92 4.60
N ARG A 136 4.62 5.76 3.32
CA ARG A 136 4.93 4.44 2.73
C ARG A 136 6.21 3.85 3.30
N VAL A 137 7.26 4.66 3.43
CA VAL A 137 8.52 4.25 4.07
C VAL A 137 8.25 3.79 5.50
N ASN A 138 7.53 4.58 6.28
CA ASN A 138 7.17 4.25 7.65
C ASN A 138 6.34 2.95 7.75
N ALA A 139 5.39 2.74 6.83
CA ALA A 139 4.61 1.50 6.78
C ALA A 139 5.49 0.28 6.44
N LEU A 140 6.47 0.45 5.55
CA LEU A 140 7.41 -0.62 5.21
C LEU A 140 8.34 -0.95 6.39
N GLU A 141 8.91 0.07 7.02
CA GLU A 141 9.86 -0.08 8.13
C GLU A 141 9.21 -0.66 9.38
N ASN A 142 8.04 -0.15 9.76
CA ASN A 142 7.44 -0.47 11.05
C ASN A 142 6.29 -1.50 10.99
N VAL A 143 5.77 -1.82 9.80
CA VAL A 143 4.67 -2.81 9.67
C VAL A 143 5.07 -3.98 8.80
N VAL A 144 5.53 -3.74 7.57
CA VAL A 144 5.76 -4.83 6.61
C VAL A 144 7.02 -5.60 6.93
N LYS A 145 8.16 -4.93 7.14
CA LYS A 145 9.43 -5.58 7.43
C LYS A 145 9.37 -6.45 8.70
N PRO A 146 8.86 -5.98 9.86
CA PRO A 146 8.77 -6.82 11.06
C PRO A 146 7.83 -8.01 10.88
N ARG A 147 6.73 -7.86 10.13
CA ARG A 147 5.82 -8.98 9.84
C ARG A 147 6.48 -10.06 8.99
N ILE A 148 7.28 -9.66 7.99
CA ILE A 148 8.02 -10.59 7.15
C ILE A 148 9.10 -11.30 7.99
N GLU A 149 9.86 -10.55 8.81
CA GLU A 149 10.90 -11.12 9.68
C GLU A 149 10.31 -12.15 10.67
N ASN A 150 9.19 -11.84 11.32
CA ASN A 150 8.50 -12.78 12.20
C ASN A 150 8.03 -14.04 11.47
N THR A 151 7.54 -13.88 10.23
CA THR A 151 7.11 -15.02 9.40
C THR A 151 8.29 -15.91 9.02
N ILE A 152 9.44 -15.32 8.68
CA ILE A 152 10.67 -16.06 8.38
C ILE A 152 11.15 -16.82 9.62
N THR A 153 11.13 -16.19 10.81
CA THR A 153 11.51 -16.84 12.06
C THR A 153 10.59 -18.01 12.39
N TYR A 154 9.28 -17.87 12.16
CA TYR A 154 8.32 -18.96 12.34
C TYR A 154 8.61 -20.14 11.39
N ILE A 155 8.79 -19.87 10.09
CA ILE A 155 9.08 -20.91 9.10
C ILE A 155 10.38 -21.65 9.46
N LYS A 156 11.42 -20.92 9.87
CA LYS A 156 12.69 -21.54 10.31
C LYS A 156 12.49 -22.42 11.54
N GLY A 157 11.73 -21.95 12.53
CA GLY A 157 11.42 -22.75 13.72
C GLY A 157 10.70 -24.05 13.40
N GLU A 158 9.70 -24.00 12.50
CA GLU A 158 8.99 -25.20 12.04
C GLU A 158 9.91 -26.16 11.25
N LEU A 159 10.80 -25.62 10.41
CA LEU A 159 11.76 -26.44 9.65
C LEU A 159 12.74 -27.16 10.58
N ASP A 160 13.29 -26.44 11.56
CA ASP A 160 14.23 -26.98 12.55
C ASP A 160 13.57 -28.07 13.42
N GLU A 161 12.27 -27.95 13.70
CA GLU A 161 11.52 -28.96 14.45
C GLU A 161 11.26 -30.21 13.60
N LEU A 162 10.88 -30.05 12.33
CA LEU A 162 10.75 -31.15 11.37
C LEU A 162 12.08 -31.91 11.20
N GLU A 163 13.19 -31.19 11.05
CA GLU A 163 14.53 -31.78 10.98
C GLU A 163 14.89 -32.52 12.28
N ARG A 164 14.50 -31.99 13.44
CA ARG A 164 14.65 -32.67 14.72
C ARG A 164 13.85 -33.97 14.76
N GLU A 165 12.57 -33.95 14.40
CA GLU A 165 11.72 -35.14 14.38
C GLU A 165 12.27 -36.22 13.46
N ASP A 166 12.72 -35.84 12.26
CA ASP A 166 13.37 -36.74 11.31
C ASP A 166 14.67 -37.34 11.90
N PHE A 167 15.49 -36.51 12.55
CA PHE A 167 16.70 -36.96 13.22
C PHE A 167 16.41 -37.93 14.38
N PHE A 168 15.40 -37.64 15.21
CA PHE A 168 14.99 -38.54 16.29
C PHE A 168 14.46 -39.88 15.76
N ARG A 169 13.64 -39.86 14.69
CA ARG A 169 13.16 -41.08 14.02
C ARG A 169 14.32 -41.93 13.50
N LEU A 170 15.26 -41.32 12.79
CA LEU A 170 16.46 -42.00 12.28
C LEU A 170 17.33 -42.56 13.40
N LYS A 171 17.52 -41.80 14.49
CA LYS A 171 18.31 -42.23 15.65
C LYS A 171 17.68 -43.40 16.39
N LYS A 172 16.34 -43.44 16.54
CA LYS A 172 15.64 -44.60 17.11
C LYS A 172 15.89 -45.86 16.28
N ILE A 173 15.74 -45.77 14.95
CA ILE A 173 15.94 -46.90 14.04
C ILE A 173 17.39 -47.40 14.10
N GLN A 174 18.38 -46.50 14.06
CA GLN A 174 19.78 -46.87 14.25
C GLN A 174 20.04 -47.49 15.63
N GLY A 175 19.41 -46.96 16.70
CA GLY A 175 19.53 -47.50 18.05
C GLY A 175 19.03 -48.94 18.16
N TYR A 176 17.88 -49.24 17.56
CA TYR A 176 17.36 -50.63 17.47
C TYR A 176 18.35 -51.53 16.71
N LYS A 177 18.74 -51.17 15.48
CA LYS A 177 19.72 -51.95 14.71
C LYS A 177 21.03 -52.19 15.47
N ARG A 178 21.53 -51.17 16.18
CA ARG A 178 22.79 -51.26 16.92
C ARG A 178 22.67 -52.23 18.12
N ARG A 179 21.55 -52.19 18.86
CA ARG A 179 21.26 -53.15 19.94
C ARG A 179 21.08 -54.58 19.43
N GLU A 180 20.43 -54.75 18.28
CA GLU A 180 20.30 -56.06 17.64
C GLU A 180 21.68 -56.65 17.32
N VAL A 181 22.56 -55.86 16.71
CA VAL A 181 23.93 -56.27 16.35
C VAL A 181 24.76 -56.56 17.60
N GLU A 182 24.60 -55.78 18.67
CA GLU A 182 25.32 -55.98 19.93
C GLU A 182 24.88 -57.28 20.62
N LYS A 183 23.57 -57.56 20.68
CA LYS A 183 23.04 -58.85 21.15
C LYS A 183 23.49 -60.03 20.30
N GLN A 184 23.52 -59.88 18.97
CA GLN A 184 24.04 -60.92 18.07
C GLN A 184 25.54 -61.16 18.28
N ARG A 185 26.33 -60.11 18.51
CA ARG A 185 27.76 -60.23 18.84
C ARG A 185 27.98 -60.90 20.18
N GLU A 186 27.19 -60.58 21.20
CA GLU A 186 27.26 -61.22 22.52
C GLU A 186 26.88 -62.70 22.43
N ALA A 187 25.80 -63.03 21.73
CA ALA A 187 25.41 -64.42 21.48
C ALA A 187 26.48 -65.19 20.69
N ALA A 188 27.08 -64.57 19.67
CA ALA A 188 28.16 -65.20 18.90
C ALA A 188 29.44 -65.39 19.72
N LYS A 189 29.77 -64.47 20.63
CA LYS A 189 30.89 -64.62 21.57
C LYS A 189 30.64 -65.72 22.59
N ALA A 190 29.44 -65.77 23.18
CA ALA A 190 29.05 -66.81 24.13
C ALA A 190 29.10 -68.20 23.47
N TYR A 191 28.58 -68.33 22.26
CA TYR A 191 28.66 -69.58 21.48
C TYR A 191 30.10 -69.95 21.13
N ALA A 192 30.95 -68.98 20.78
CA ALA A 192 32.37 -69.22 20.52
C ALA A 192 33.14 -69.64 21.78
N GLU A 193 32.83 -69.06 22.94
CA GLU A 193 33.40 -69.43 24.23
C GLU A 193 32.95 -70.83 24.68
N GLU A 194 31.68 -71.20 24.47
CA GLU A 194 31.17 -72.56 24.69
C GLU A 194 31.86 -73.58 23.78
N GLN A 195 32.00 -73.28 22.49
CA GLN A 195 32.73 -74.14 21.54
C GLN A 195 34.21 -74.29 21.92
N LEU A 196 34.87 -73.21 22.34
CA LEU A 196 36.27 -73.27 22.80
C LEU A 196 36.41 -74.08 24.10
N ALA A 197 35.43 -74.00 24.99
CA ALA A 197 35.38 -74.78 26.23
C ALA A 197 35.14 -76.28 25.94
N GLU A 198 34.27 -76.61 24.98
CA GLU A 198 34.07 -77.98 24.48
C GLU A 198 35.35 -78.53 23.83
N ASP A 199 36.02 -77.75 22.97
CA ASP A 199 37.29 -78.16 22.34
C ASP A 199 38.44 -78.34 23.35
N ILE A 200 38.52 -77.49 24.38
CA ILE A 200 39.49 -77.63 25.48
C ILE A 200 39.17 -78.86 26.33
N ALA A 201 37.89 -79.15 26.58
CA ALA A 201 37.46 -80.35 27.30
C ALA A 201 37.79 -81.63 26.49
N LEU A 202 37.60 -81.61 25.17
CA LEU A 202 37.96 -82.71 24.28
C LEU A 202 39.48 -82.93 24.25
N LYS A 203 40.28 -81.86 24.19
CA LYS A 203 41.76 -81.94 24.25
C LYS A 203 42.26 -82.44 25.61
N ARG A 204 41.64 -82.06 26.72
CA ARG A 204 41.98 -82.60 28.06
C ARG A 204 41.58 -84.06 28.22
N GLY A 205 40.47 -84.48 27.62
CA GLY A 205 40.04 -85.88 27.59
C GLY A 205 41.00 -86.80 26.81
N ILE A 206 41.61 -86.30 25.74
CA ILE A 206 42.58 -87.06 24.94
C ILE A 206 43.94 -87.21 25.65
N PHE A 207 44.35 -86.21 26.45
CA PHE A 207 45.63 -86.26 27.17
C PHE A 207 45.68 -87.30 28.29
N HIS A 208 44.54 -87.80 28.80
CA HIS A 208 44.52 -88.85 29.83
C HIS A 208 44.66 -90.29 29.28
N HIS A 209 44.71 -90.49 27.96
CA HIS A 209 44.87 -91.82 27.36
C HIS A 209 46.25 -92.14 26.77
N PHE A 210 47.22 -91.21 26.82
CA PHE A 210 48.57 -91.42 26.26
C PHE A 210 49.72 -91.32 27.29
N SER A 211 49.41 -91.48 28.58
CA SER A 211 50.41 -91.61 29.65
C SER A 211 50.25 -92.95 30.37
N SER A 212 50.67 -94.04 29.74
CA SER A 212 51.07 -95.31 30.36
C SER A 212 51.94 -96.09 29.37
#